data_AF-A0A9J7LPI8-F1
#
_entry.id   AF-A0A9J7LPI8-F1
#
_cell.length_a   1.000
_cell.length_b   1.000
_cell.length_c   1.000
_cell.angle_alpha   90.00
_cell.angle_beta   90.00
_cell.angle_gamma   90.00
#
_symmetry.space_group_name_H-M   'P 1'
#
loop_
_entity.id
_entity.type
_entity.pdbx_description
1 polymer ?
#
loop_
_entity_poly.entity_id
_entity_poly.type
_entity_poly.pdbx_seq_one_letter_code
_entity_poly.pdbx_strand_id
1 'polypeptide(L)'
;MLQETLHKFHQLQVDAVEYACLKGIVLFKTDVQSLRDHGAVAVLQDQTQLSFSHRIEMHKPGQHFRFGKLLLLLSSLREVQRSSLESVFFTKAMTGGVSMDQLVLDMYKSLQTDVVLSDSYRCYTGPSTSSGAALHGVR
;
A
#
# COMPACT_ATOMS: atom_id res chain seq x y z
N MET A 1 -7.09 -18.89 -15.25
CA MET A 1 -6.92 -17.41 -15.18
C MET A 1 -6.00 -17.01 -14.03
N LEU A 2 -6.43 -16.92 -12.76
CA LEU A 2 -5.56 -16.42 -11.67
C LEU A 2 -4.21 -17.17 -11.54
N GLN A 3 -4.24 -18.50 -11.40
CA GLN A 3 -3.00 -19.29 -11.25
C GLN A 3 -2.06 -19.15 -12.45
N GLU A 4 -2.60 -19.04 -13.66
CA GLU A 4 -1.83 -18.85 -14.89
C GLU A 4 -1.13 -17.49 -14.90
N THR A 5 -1.85 -16.42 -14.54
CA THR A 5 -1.28 -15.08 -14.41
C THR A 5 -0.18 -15.06 -13.35
N LEU A 6 -0.40 -15.69 -12.18
CA LEU A 6 0.62 -15.81 -11.14
C LEU A 6 1.86 -16.59 -11.61
N HIS A 7 1.65 -17.66 -12.38
CA HIS A 7 2.75 -18.43 -12.95
C HIS A 7 3.58 -17.58 -13.93
N LYS A 8 2.96 -16.75 -14.76
CA LYS A 8 3.66 -15.82 -15.65
C LYS A 8 4.46 -14.77 -14.88
N PHE A 9 3.92 -14.23 -13.78
CA PHE A 9 4.67 -13.35 -12.88
C PHE A 9 5.90 -14.05 -12.30
N HIS A 10 5.76 -15.31 -11.87
CA HIS A 10 6.87 -16.10 -11.36
C HIS A 10 7.94 -16.35 -12.44
N GLN A 11 7.55 -16.70 -13.67
CA GLN A 11 8.46 -16.93 -14.78
C GLN A 11 9.28 -15.68 -15.15
N LEU A 12 8.70 -14.48 -15.02
CA LEU A 12 9.43 -13.23 -15.26
C LEU A 12 10.41 -12.86 -14.15
N GLN A 13 10.44 -13.60 -13.03
CA GLN A 13 11.31 -13.34 -11.88
C GLN A 13 11.23 -11.87 -11.46
N VAL A 14 10.02 -11.45 -11.09
CA VAL A 14 9.77 -10.07 -10.64
C VAL A 14 10.44 -9.86 -9.28
N ASP A 15 11.33 -8.89 -9.20
CA ASP A 15 12.02 -8.57 -7.94
C ASP A 15 11.15 -7.70 -7.02
N ALA A 16 11.58 -7.56 -5.76
CA ALA A 16 10.82 -6.87 -4.72
C ALA A 16 10.50 -5.40 -5.07
N VAL A 17 11.43 -4.71 -5.72
CA VAL A 17 11.24 -3.31 -6.10
C VAL A 17 10.34 -3.24 -7.34
N GLU A 18 10.37 -4.22 -8.25
CA GLU A 18 9.52 -4.22 -9.46
C GLU A 18 8.08 -4.45 -9.01
N TYR A 19 7.91 -5.36 -8.06
CA TYR A 19 6.65 -5.62 -7.40
C TYR A 19 6.12 -4.39 -6.65
N ALA A 20 6.98 -3.63 -5.96
CA ALA A 20 6.59 -2.38 -5.31
C ALA A 20 6.10 -1.32 -6.32
N CYS A 21 6.81 -1.14 -7.44
CA CYS A 21 6.38 -0.24 -8.51
C CYS A 21 5.03 -0.67 -9.10
N LEU A 22 4.83 -1.97 -9.36
CA LEU A 22 3.56 -2.50 -9.87
C LEU A 22 2.40 -2.25 -8.90
N LYS A 23 2.62 -2.45 -7.60
CA LYS A 23 1.64 -2.08 -6.56
C LYS A 23 1.31 -0.59 -6.61
N GLY A 24 2.32 0.28 -6.72
CA GLY A 24 2.13 1.72 -6.85
C GLY A 24 1.28 2.08 -8.07
N ILE A 25 1.54 1.48 -9.24
CA ILE A 25 0.75 1.71 -10.46
C ILE A 25 -0.70 1.27 -10.31
N VAL A 26 -0.97 0.18 -9.59
CA VAL A 26 -2.35 -0.25 -9.29
C VAL A 26 -3.03 0.71 -8.32
N LEU A 27 -2.29 1.20 -7.33
CA LEU A 27 -2.79 2.04 -6.24
C LEU A 27 -3.11 3.46 -6.71
N PHE A 28 -2.20 4.09 -7.47
CA PHE A 28 -2.33 5.47 -7.93
C PHE A 28 -3.19 5.55 -9.20
N LYS A 29 -4.45 5.11 -9.09
CA LYS A 29 -5.43 5.09 -10.18
C LYS A 29 -6.21 6.40 -10.21
N THR A 30 -6.17 7.14 -11.32
CA THR A 30 -6.74 8.50 -11.45
C THR A 30 -8.19 8.56 -11.92
N ASP A 31 -8.76 7.47 -12.41
CA ASP A 31 -10.14 7.32 -12.90
C ASP A 31 -11.16 6.99 -11.80
N VAL A 32 -10.80 7.20 -10.54
CA VAL A 32 -11.67 6.97 -9.38
C VAL A 32 -12.43 8.27 -9.07
N GLN A 33 -13.74 8.29 -9.34
CA GLN A 33 -14.59 9.49 -9.23
C GLN A 33 -14.59 10.16 -7.85
N SER A 34 -14.29 9.40 -6.78
CA SER A 34 -14.32 9.88 -5.40
C SER A 34 -12.98 10.48 -4.91
N LEU A 35 -12.00 10.66 -5.79
CA LEU A 35 -10.72 11.27 -5.42
C LEU A 35 -10.87 12.76 -5.10
N ARG A 36 -10.26 13.20 -4.00
CA ARG A 36 -10.22 14.61 -3.59
C ARG A 36 -9.30 15.44 -4.47
N ASP A 37 -8.14 14.88 -4.83
CA ASP A 37 -7.13 15.53 -5.65
C ASP A 37 -6.64 14.56 -6.72
N HIS A 38 -7.22 14.66 -7.90
CA HIS A 38 -6.83 13.83 -9.05
C HIS A 38 -5.44 14.19 -9.57
N GLY A 39 -5.01 15.46 -9.41
CA GLY A 39 -3.72 15.96 -9.90
C GLY A 39 -2.57 15.36 -9.09
N ALA A 40 -2.68 15.36 -7.77
CA ALA A 40 -1.67 14.73 -6.90
C ALA A 40 -1.52 13.22 -7.19
N VAL A 41 -2.63 12.50 -7.40
CA VAL A 41 -2.59 11.07 -7.74
C VAL A 41 -1.96 10.85 -9.12
N ALA A 42 -2.25 11.71 -10.10
CA ALA A 42 -1.63 11.63 -11.43
C ALA A 42 -0.10 11.81 -11.34
N VAL A 43 0.39 12.79 -10.57
CA VAL A 43 1.83 12.99 -10.37
C VAL A 43 2.48 11.77 -9.72
N LEU A 44 1.85 11.17 -8.71
CA LEU A 44 2.37 9.94 -8.09
C LEU A 44 2.40 8.76 -9.07
N GLN A 45 1.38 8.65 -9.92
CA GLN A 45 1.32 7.63 -10.96
C GLN A 45 2.48 7.80 -11.96
N ASP A 46 2.67 9.01 -12.48
CA ASP A 46 3.73 9.34 -13.44
C ASP A 46 5.12 9.09 -12.84
N GLN A 47 5.35 9.56 -11.61
CA GLN A 47 6.62 9.32 -10.90
C GLN A 47 6.90 7.84 -10.71
N THR A 48 5.87 7.04 -10.39
CA THR A 48 6.02 5.59 -10.22
C THR A 48 6.39 4.92 -11.54
N GLN A 49 5.72 5.29 -12.65
CA GLN A 49 5.98 4.72 -13.96
C GLN A 49 7.38 5.09 -14.48
N LEU A 50 7.77 6.37 -14.37
CA LEU A 50 9.10 6.85 -14.75
C LEU A 50 10.21 6.16 -13.94
N SER A 51 10.03 6.07 -12.61
CA SER A 51 10.98 5.38 -11.75
C SER A 51 11.10 3.90 -12.12
N PHE A 52 9.99 3.27 -12.48
CA PHE A 52 9.96 1.86 -12.86
C PHE A 52 10.66 1.60 -14.21
N SER A 53 10.37 2.40 -15.24
CA SER A 53 11.00 2.25 -16.55
C SER A 53 12.50 2.52 -16.46
N HIS A 54 12.91 3.62 -15.82
CA HIS A 54 14.31 3.97 -15.64
C HIS A 54 15.09 2.86 -14.91
N ARG A 55 14.50 2.27 -13.87
CA ARG A 55 15.17 1.22 -13.11
C ARG A 55 15.33 -0.07 -13.91
N ILE A 56 14.38 -0.42 -14.79
CA ILE A 56 14.54 -1.53 -15.73
C ILE A 56 15.70 -1.26 -16.70
N GLU A 57 15.77 -0.05 -17.25
CA GLU A 57 16.84 0.35 -18.16
C GLU A 57 18.22 0.27 -17.51
N MET A 58 18.35 0.76 -16.27
CA MET A 58 19.62 0.79 -15.54
C MET A 58 20.09 -0.59 -15.07
N HIS A 59 19.18 -1.43 -14.56
CA HIS A 59 19.55 -2.69 -13.90
C HIS A 59 19.41 -3.94 -14.76
N LYS A 60 18.68 -3.87 -15.89
CA LYS A 60 18.49 -4.99 -16.81
C LYS A 60 18.74 -4.56 -18.27
N PRO A 61 19.96 -4.07 -18.59
CA PRO A 61 20.32 -3.70 -19.96
C PRO A 61 20.14 -4.93 -20.87
N GLY A 62 19.33 -4.79 -21.92
CA GLY A 62 18.93 -5.89 -22.81
C GLY A 62 17.49 -6.39 -22.62
N GLN A 63 16.78 -5.96 -21.56
CA GLN A 63 15.37 -6.28 -21.37
C GLN A 63 14.45 -5.08 -21.65
N HIS A 64 14.63 -4.41 -22.79
CA HIS A 64 13.90 -3.18 -23.17
C HIS A 64 12.37 -3.32 -23.16
N PHE A 65 11.84 -4.53 -23.40
CA PHE A 65 10.40 -4.80 -23.40
C PHE A 65 9.84 -5.26 -22.04
N ARG A 66 10.67 -5.36 -21.00
CA ARG A 66 10.24 -5.90 -19.70
C ARG A 66 9.17 -5.04 -19.04
N PHE A 67 9.29 -3.72 -19.11
CA PHE A 67 8.29 -2.80 -18.59
C PHE A 67 6.91 -3.09 -19.19
N GLY A 68 6.83 -3.13 -20.53
CA GLY A 68 5.59 -3.45 -21.25
C GLY A 68 5.06 -4.85 -20.90
N LYS A 69 5.92 -5.87 -20.83
CA LYS A 69 5.50 -7.23 -20.43
C LYS A 69 4.89 -7.27 -19.04
N LEU A 70 5.46 -6.54 -18.08
CA LEU A 70 4.95 -6.47 -16.71
C LEU A 70 3.62 -5.71 -16.64
N LEU A 71 3.45 -4.63 -17.42
CA LEU A 71 2.16 -3.94 -17.54
C LEU A 71 1.08 -4.82 -18.18
N LEU A 72 1.42 -5.61 -19.20
CA LEU A 72 0.48 -6.54 -19.82
C LEU A 72 0.02 -7.63 -18.84
N LEU A 73 0.95 -8.20 -18.07
CA LEU A 73 0.57 -9.14 -17.01
C LEU A 73 -0.28 -8.48 -15.92
N LEU A 74 0.01 -7.22 -15.59
CA LEU A 74 -0.80 -6.45 -14.66
C LEU A 74 -2.23 -6.27 -15.18
N SER A 75 -2.40 -6.01 -16.48
CA SER A 75 -3.71 -5.96 -17.13
C SER A 75 -4.43 -7.31 -17.06
N SER A 76 -3.75 -8.42 -17.35
CA SER A 76 -4.33 -9.77 -17.19
C SER A 76 -4.71 -10.09 -15.74
N LEU A 77 -4.01 -9.52 -14.75
CA LEU A 77 -4.37 -9.66 -13.35
C LEU A 77 -5.65 -8.89 -13.00
N ARG A 78 -5.90 -7.74 -13.64
CA ARG A 78 -7.13 -6.95 -13.45
C ARG A 78 -8.39 -7.65 -13.96
N GLU A 79 -8.25 -8.60 -14.88
CA GLU A 79 -9.36 -9.42 -15.40
C GLU A 79 -9.81 -10.51 -14.42
N VAL A 80 -9.05 -10.77 -13.35
CA VAL A 80 -9.44 -11.75 -12.33
C VAL A 80 -10.66 -11.22 -11.57
N GLN A 81 -11.76 -11.96 -11.68
CA GLN A 81 -13.00 -11.60 -11.01
C GLN A 81 -12.88 -11.72 -9.49
N ARG A 82 -13.53 -10.79 -8.76
CA ARG A 82 -13.58 -10.80 -7.29
C ARG A 82 -14.13 -12.12 -6.75
N SER A 83 -15.21 -12.64 -7.32
CA SER A 83 -15.80 -13.94 -6.97
C SER A 83 -14.80 -15.10 -7.05
N SER A 84 -13.85 -15.05 -7.99
CA SER A 84 -12.77 -16.04 -8.09
C SER A 84 -11.72 -15.88 -7.00
N LEU A 85 -11.49 -14.67 -6.48
CA LEU A 85 -10.59 -14.45 -5.34
C LEU A 85 -11.27 -14.90 -4.04
N GLU A 86 -12.56 -14.61 -3.90
CA GLU A 86 -13.37 -14.97 -2.74
C GLU A 86 -13.45 -16.49 -2.55
N SER A 87 -13.71 -17.22 -3.63
CA SER A 87 -13.82 -18.69 -3.59
C SER A 87 -12.50 -19.42 -3.33
N VAL A 88 -11.36 -18.78 -3.61
CA VAL A 88 -10.03 -19.37 -3.43
C VAL A 88 -9.46 -19.01 -2.06
N PHE A 89 -9.63 -17.77 -1.59
CA PHE A 89 -8.94 -17.26 -0.39
C PHE A 89 -9.86 -16.91 0.77
N PHE A 90 -11.14 -16.62 0.54
CA PHE A 90 -12.04 -16.06 1.54
C PHE A 90 -13.24 -16.95 1.89
N THR A 91 -13.26 -18.20 1.42
CA THR A 91 -14.36 -19.16 1.63
C THR A 91 -14.74 -19.33 3.11
N LYS A 92 -13.78 -19.25 4.04
CA LYS A 92 -14.04 -19.31 5.49
C LYS A 92 -14.32 -17.95 6.14
N ALA A 93 -13.83 -16.86 5.56
CA ALA A 93 -14.00 -15.51 6.10
C ALA A 93 -15.38 -14.92 5.74
N MET A 94 -15.94 -15.29 4.59
CA MET A 94 -17.22 -14.76 4.09
C MET A 94 -18.46 -15.48 4.60
N THR A 95 -18.29 -16.52 5.42
CA THR A 95 -19.39 -17.31 6.00
C THR A 95 -20.38 -16.48 6.84
N GLY A 96 -20.04 -15.22 7.17
CA GLY A 96 -20.90 -14.25 7.86
C GLY A 96 -21.35 -13.05 7.02
N GLY A 97 -21.23 -13.08 5.68
CA GLY A 97 -21.69 -11.98 4.80
C GLY A 97 -20.74 -10.79 4.70
N VAL A 98 -19.50 -10.90 5.19
CA VAL A 98 -18.47 -9.86 5.07
C VAL A 98 -17.85 -9.93 3.67
N SER A 99 -17.98 -8.86 2.88
CA SER A 99 -17.37 -8.77 1.54
C SER A 99 -15.89 -8.38 1.60
N MET A 100 -15.14 -8.62 0.51
CA MET A 100 -13.74 -8.17 0.42
C MET A 100 -13.61 -6.65 0.65
N ASP A 101 -14.55 -5.87 0.14
CA ASP A 101 -14.57 -4.41 0.29
C ASP A 101 -14.74 -4.01 1.77
N GLN A 102 -15.57 -4.71 2.54
CA GLN A 102 -15.72 -4.48 3.98
C GLN A 102 -14.46 -4.85 4.76
N LEU A 103 -13.80 -5.97 4.41
CA LEU A 103 -12.53 -6.33 5.03
C LEU A 103 -11.46 -5.25 4.80
N VAL A 104 -11.36 -4.74 3.58
CA VAL A 104 -10.42 -3.64 3.25
C VAL A 104 -10.76 -2.38 4.03
N LEU A 105 -12.04 -2.04 4.13
CA LEU A 105 -12.50 -0.88 4.90
C LEU A 105 -12.18 -1.02 6.39
N ASP A 106 -12.42 -2.19 6.97
CA ASP A 106 -12.16 -2.46 8.38
C ASP A 106 -10.66 -2.45 8.68
N MET A 107 -9.83 -3.02 7.79
CA MET A 107 -8.37 -2.91 7.89
C MET A 107 -7.90 -1.45 7.84
N TYR A 108 -8.49 -0.63 6.97
CA TYR A 108 -8.14 0.79 6.90
C TYR A 108 -8.54 1.53 8.19
N LYS A 109 -9.74 1.27 8.72
CA LYS A 109 -10.21 1.88 9.97
C LYS A 109 -9.38 1.43 11.17
N SER A 110 -8.97 0.16 11.25
CA SER A 110 -8.16 -0.33 12.36
C SER A 110 -6.77 0.35 12.38
N LEU A 111 -6.18 0.57 11.20
CA LEU A 111 -4.94 1.34 11.08
C LEU A 111 -5.10 2.79 11.53
N GLN A 112 -6.25 3.41 11.27
CA GLN A 112 -6.54 4.74 11.81
C GLN A 112 -6.70 4.72 13.33
N THR A 113 -7.33 3.68 13.92
CA THR A 113 -7.46 3.59 15.38
C THR A 113 -6.13 3.42 16.08
N ASP A 114 -5.17 2.69 15.50
CA ASP A 114 -3.81 2.58 16.06
C ASP A 114 -3.03 3.90 15.96
N VAL A 115 -3.21 4.66 14.86
CA VAL A 115 -2.62 6.00 14.72
C VAL A 115 -3.26 7.01 15.68
N VAL A 116 -4.58 6.97 15.87
CA VAL A 116 -5.29 7.83 16.83
C VAL A 116 -4.91 7.49 18.26
N LEU A 117 -4.70 6.21 18.60
CA LEU A 117 -4.15 5.83 19.90
C LEU A 117 -2.71 6.36 20.06
N SER A 118 -1.85 6.24 19.04
CA SER A 118 -0.50 6.79 19.06
C SER A 118 -0.44 8.32 19.27
N ASP A 119 -1.34 9.08 18.62
CA ASP A 119 -1.45 10.53 18.82
C ASP A 119 -2.07 10.90 20.18
N SER A 120 -2.95 10.06 20.73
CA SER A 120 -3.53 10.26 22.07
C SER A 120 -2.54 9.97 23.22
N TYR A 121 -1.52 9.14 22.99
CA TYR A 121 -0.41 8.94 23.94
C TYR A 121 0.65 10.05 23.90
N ARG A 122 0.59 10.98 22.95
CA ARG A 122 1.55 12.11 22.86
C ARG A 122 1.23 13.26 23.83
N CYS A 123 0.10 13.20 24.54
CA CYS A 123 -0.37 14.25 25.45
C CYS A 123 -0.05 14.02 26.95
N TYR A 124 0.72 12.98 27.32
CA TYR A 124 1.06 12.71 28.73
C TYR A 124 2.48 13.14 29.16
N THR A 125 3.20 13.93 28.36
CA THR A 125 4.41 14.62 28.87
C THR A 125 4.05 16.04 29.31
N GLY A 126 3.31 16.13 30.42
CA GLY A 126 3.24 17.36 31.21
C GLY A 126 4.58 17.62 31.93
N PRO A 127 4.90 18.88 32.27
CA PRO A 127 6.17 19.24 32.88
C PRO A 127 6.23 18.74 34.33
N SER A 128 7.17 17.85 34.64
CA SER A 128 7.48 17.47 36.02
C SER A 128 8.30 18.56 36.70
N THR A 129 7.64 19.36 37.52
CA THR A 129 8.26 20.13 38.60
C THR A 129 8.58 19.22 39.79
N SER A 130 9.82 19.21 40.27
CA SER A 130 10.19 18.86 41.65
C SER A 130 11.52 19.59 41.98
N SER A 131 11.46 20.75 42.62
CA SER A 131 11.44 20.96 44.07
C SER A 131 12.67 20.37 44.78
N GLY A 132 13.62 21.24 45.11
CA GLY A 132 14.76 20.96 45.99
C GLY A 132 14.80 21.97 47.15
N ALA A 133 14.38 21.48 48.31
CA ALA A 133 14.82 21.84 49.68
C ALA A 133 14.84 23.32 50.12
N ALA A 134 13.93 23.63 51.05
CA ALA A 134 14.08 24.70 52.04
C ALA A 134 15.30 24.46 52.94
N LEU A 135 15.95 25.52 53.45
CA LEU A 135 16.48 25.58 54.82
C LEU A 135 16.86 27.04 55.22
N HIS A 136 16.11 27.55 56.21
CA HIS A 136 16.48 28.42 57.33
C HIS A 136 17.25 29.75 57.13
N GLY A 137 16.63 30.83 57.63
CA GLY A 137 17.22 32.17 57.70
C GLY A 137 18.03 32.49 58.97
N VAL A 138 18.45 33.76 59.03
CA VAL A 138 19.09 34.53 60.11
C VAL A 138 20.56 34.13 60.33
N ARG A 139 21.57 34.96 60.04
CA ARG A 139 21.82 36.35 60.47
C ARG A 139 22.85 37.01 59.56
#